data_AF-A0A2J0LG21-F1
#
_entry.id   AF-A0A2J0LG21-F1
#
_cell.length_a   1.000
_cell.length_b   1.000
_cell.length_c   1.000
_cell.angle_alpha   90.00
_cell.angle_beta   90.00
_cell.angle_gamma   90.00
#
_symmetry.space_group_name_H-M   'P 1'
#
loop_
_entity.id
_entity.type
_entity.pdbx_description
1 polymer ?
#
loop_
_entity_poly.entity_id
_entity_poly.type
_entity_poly.pdbx_seq_one_letter_code
_entity_poly.pdbx_strand_id
1 'polypeptide(L)'
;MLKITFKCFIWIFNGIFILSSIPPFPAQAQIAPSSSAVSRAPVLLKGLTIDRNDPFQFEFLIDAGDAVGAGSKPVLTQGRVTNPPLHDESLKLIKYFLASLTLPEKDLWVNLSPYEHDRIIPGVFGQTEMGRDLL
;
A
#
# COMPACT_ATOMS: atom_id res chain seq x y z
N MET A 1 -25.93 -3.64 79.48
CA MET A 1 -24.95 -2.73 78.86
C MET A 1 -24.82 -3.10 77.39
N LEU A 2 -25.57 -2.42 76.51
CA LEU A 2 -25.56 -2.67 75.06
C LEU A 2 -25.91 -1.36 74.35
N LYS A 3 -24.96 -0.42 74.32
CA LYS A 3 -25.10 0.88 73.63
C LYS A 3 -23.94 1.17 72.65
N ILE A 4 -23.03 0.22 72.45
CA ILE A 4 -21.83 0.40 71.60
C ILE A 4 -22.01 -0.17 70.19
N THR A 5 -22.99 -1.05 69.96
CA THR A 5 -23.17 -1.74 68.67
C THR A 5 -23.85 -0.90 67.58
N PHE A 6 -24.59 0.16 67.91
CA PHE A 6 -25.35 0.91 66.90
C PHE A 6 -24.56 2.06 66.23
N LYS A 7 -23.57 2.65 66.92
CA LYS A 7 -22.74 3.73 66.36
C LYS A 7 -21.70 3.22 65.36
N CYS A 8 -21.14 2.02 65.53
CA CYS A 8 -20.20 1.45 64.54
C CYS A 8 -20.87 1.09 63.22
N PHE A 9 -22.14 0.66 63.24
CA PHE A 9 -22.82 0.23 62.01
C PHE A 9 -23.09 1.40 61.04
N ILE A 10 -23.40 2.59 61.58
CA ILE A 10 -23.61 3.82 60.79
C ILE A 10 -22.31 4.35 60.17
N TRP A 11 -21.16 4.17 60.83
CA TRP A 11 -19.86 4.57 60.28
C TRP A 11 -19.35 3.60 59.20
N ILE A 12 -19.64 2.31 59.31
CA ILE A 12 -19.24 1.31 58.30
C ILE A 12 -20.04 1.51 57.00
N PHE A 13 -21.32 1.85 57.08
CA PHE A 13 -22.15 2.07 55.89
C PHE A 13 -21.82 3.40 55.16
N ASN A 14 -21.43 4.45 55.89
CA ASN A 14 -21.00 5.73 55.27
C ASN A 14 -19.56 5.65 54.69
N GLY A 15 -18.71 4.76 55.17
CA GLY A 15 -17.33 4.61 54.66
C GLY A 15 -17.24 3.97 53.27
N ILE A 16 -18.18 3.09 52.92
CA ILE A 16 -18.16 2.34 51.65
C ILE A 16 -18.59 3.22 50.45
N PHE A 17 -19.33 4.30 50.70
CA PHE A 17 -19.80 5.21 49.64
C PHE A 17 -18.73 6.20 49.16
N ILE A 18 -17.70 6.49 49.96
CA ILE A 18 -16.60 7.39 49.56
C ILE A 18 -15.51 6.64 48.77
N LEU A 19 -15.39 5.32 48.91
CA LEU A 19 -14.36 4.54 48.22
C LEU A 19 -14.72 4.17 46.75
N SER A 20 -15.99 4.33 46.36
CA SER A 20 -16.45 4.03 44.99
C SER A 20 -16.52 5.26 44.07
N SER A 21 -16.17 6.45 44.56
CA SER A 21 -16.13 7.69 43.78
C SER A 21 -14.73 8.04 43.27
N ILE A 22 -13.98 7.05 42.81
CA ILE A 22 -12.82 7.33 41.94
C ILE A 22 -13.45 7.73 40.60
N PRO A 23 -13.39 9.01 40.17
CA PRO A 23 -13.80 9.36 38.82
C PRO A 23 -13.01 8.47 37.85
N PRO A 24 -13.59 7.99 36.74
CA PRO A 24 -12.80 7.28 35.75
C PRO A 24 -11.61 8.17 35.43
N PHE A 25 -10.39 7.64 35.67
CA PHE A 25 -9.17 8.26 35.18
C PHE A 25 -9.45 8.75 33.76
N PRO A 26 -9.03 9.96 33.36
CA PRO A 26 -9.17 10.35 31.97
C PRO A 26 -8.53 9.22 31.18
N ALA A 27 -9.34 8.46 30.45
CA ALA A 27 -8.86 7.40 29.60
C ALA A 27 -7.73 8.05 28.82
N GLN A 28 -6.49 7.58 29.01
CA GLN A 28 -5.36 8.10 28.25
C GLN A 28 -5.86 8.08 26.81
N ALA A 29 -6.08 9.28 26.24
CA ALA A 29 -6.37 9.41 24.85
C ALA A 29 -5.20 8.71 24.19
N GLN A 30 -5.43 7.51 23.65
CA GLN A 30 -4.46 6.85 22.82
C GLN A 30 -4.27 7.83 21.67
N ILE A 31 -3.19 8.61 21.74
CA ILE A 31 -2.66 9.32 20.59
C ILE A 31 -2.31 8.16 19.66
N ALA A 32 -3.25 7.80 18.78
CA ALA A 32 -2.93 7.00 17.62
C ALA A 32 -1.75 7.73 16.99
N PRO A 33 -0.58 7.08 16.81
CA PRO A 33 0.49 7.72 16.07
C PRO A 33 -0.15 8.12 14.74
N SER A 34 -0.24 9.41 14.49
CA SER A 34 -0.49 9.94 13.16
C SER A 34 0.74 9.53 12.36
N SER A 35 0.73 8.27 11.90
CA SER A 35 1.55 7.87 10.78
C SER A 35 1.17 8.86 9.70
N SER A 36 2.04 9.83 9.48
CA SER A 36 1.96 10.69 8.32
C SER A 36 2.21 9.71 7.19
N ALA A 37 1.13 9.12 6.65
CA ALA A 37 1.23 8.30 5.46
C ALA A 37 1.82 9.26 4.42
N VAL A 38 3.12 9.11 4.16
CA VAL A 38 3.79 9.87 3.12
C VAL A 38 3.15 9.38 1.82
N SER A 39 2.18 10.15 1.34
CA SER A 39 1.50 9.89 0.07
C SER A 39 2.54 10.08 -1.02
N ARG A 40 3.10 8.95 -1.47
CA ARG A 40 4.16 8.93 -2.47
C ARG A 40 3.53 8.76 -3.85
N ALA A 41 3.79 9.69 -4.76
CA ALA A 41 3.34 9.59 -6.14
C ALA A 41 4.13 8.47 -6.86
N PRO A 42 3.44 7.46 -7.44
CA PRO A 42 4.09 6.39 -8.18
C PRO A 42 4.61 6.87 -9.55
N VAL A 43 5.43 6.04 -10.19
CA VAL A 43 5.76 6.20 -11.61
C VAL A 43 4.49 5.96 -12.43
N LEU A 44 4.20 6.82 -13.40
CA LEU A 44 3.00 6.72 -14.24
C LEU A 44 3.36 6.78 -15.72
N LEU A 45 2.81 5.85 -16.51
CA LEU A 45 2.82 5.96 -17.95
C LEU A 45 1.71 6.92 -18.39
N LYS A 46 2.08 8.10 -18.91
CA LYS A 46 1.16 9.16 -19.31
C LYS A 46 0.64 9.01 -20.74
N GLY A 47 1.46 8.46 -21.63
CA GLY A 47 1.10 8.34 -23.03
C GLY A 47 2.21 7.82 -23.91
N LEU A 48 1.92 7.81 -25.21
CA LEU A 48 2.78 7.33 -26.28
C LEU A 48 2.72 8.31 -27.45
N THR A 49 3.88 8.68 -27.98
CA THR A 49 4.03 9.37 -29.25
C THR A 49 4.56 8.41 -30.30
N ILE A 50 4.15 8.62 -31.55
CA ILE A 50 4.53 7.79 -32.70
C ILE A 50 5.19 8.69 -33.73
N ASP A 51 6.38 8.32 -34.20
CA ASP A 51 7.01 9.02 -35.32
C ASP A 51 6.26 8.71 -36.62
N ARG A 52 5.86 9.75 -37.35
CA ARG A 52 5.16 9.59 -38.63
C ARG A 52 6.06 9.03 -39.73
N ASN A 53 7.36 9.29 -39.65
CA ASN A 53 8.34 8.84 -40.63
C ASN A 53 8.80 7.40 -40.36
N ASP A 54 8.73 6.95 -39.10
CA ASP A 54 8.99 5.57 -38.69
C ASP A 54 7.94 5.10 -37.65
N PRO A 55 6.79 4.55 -38.09
CA PRO A 55 5.67 4.18 -37.22
C PRO A 55 5.96 3.10 -36.18
N PHE A 56 7.11 2.41 -36.29
CA PHE A 56 7.54 1.41 -35.31
C PHE A 56 8.42 2.00 -34.21
N GLN A 57 8.76 3.30 -34.30
CA GLN A 57 9.42 4.04 -33.23
C GLN A 57 8.37 4.59 -32.28
N PHE A 58 8.40 4.04 -31.07
CA PHE A 58 7.52 4.40 -29.98
C PHE A 58 8.29 5.19 -28.92
N GLU A 59 7.80 6.38 -28.58
CA GLU A 59 8.31 7.16 -27.46
C GLU A 59 7.26 7.23 -26.35
N PHE A 60 7.61 6.69 -25.18
CA PHE A 60 6.72 6.62 -24.03
C PHE A 60 6.95 7.81 -23.08
N LEU A 61 5.87 8.51 -22.73
CA LEU A 61 5.90 9.62 -21.79
C LEU A 61 5.69 9.10 -20.37
N ILE A 62 6.73 9.18 -19.53
CA ILE A 62 6.72 8.68 -18.16
C ILE A 62 6.74 9.86 -17.17
N ASP A 63 5.84 9.83 -16.19
CA ASP A 63 5.97 10.61 -14.97
C ASP A 63 6.76 9.81 -13.95
N ALA A 64 7.85 10.38 -13.45
CA ALA A 64 8.68 9.75 -12.44
C ALA A 64 8.01 9.70 -11.05
N GLY A 65 6.98 10.52 -10.82
CA GLY A 65 6.45 10.75 -9.48
C GLY A 65 7.58 11.08 -8.49
N ASP A 66 7.53 10.48 -7.31
CA ASP A 66 8.57 10.66 -6.30
C ASP A 66 9.75 9.69 -6.47
N ALA A 67 9.78 8.83 -7.50
CA ALA A 67 10.84 7.84 -7.69
C ALA A 67 12.24 8.45 -7.89
N VAL A 68 12.30 9.74 -8.24
CA VAL A 68 13.54 10.52 -8.38
C VAL A 68 14.04 11.08 -7.03
N GLY A 69 13.22 11.05 -5.97
CA GLY A 69 13.43 11.86 -4.76
C GLY A 69 13.61 11.13 -3.43
N ALA A 70 13.54 9.79 -3.34
CA ALA A 70 13.91 9.14 -2.07
C ALA A 70 14.57 7.77 -2.25
N GLY A 71 15.81 7.68 -1.75
CA GLY A 71 16.45 6.43 -1.34
C GLY A 71 17.10 5.59 -2.44
N SER A 72 16.77 5.80 -3.71
CA SER A 72 17.44 5.15 -4.83
C SER A 72 18.71 5.93 -5.20
N LYS A 73 19.88 5.37 -4.90
CA LYS A 73 21.16 5.99 -5.27
C LYS A 73 21.17 6.32 -6.78
N PRO A 74 21.44 7.57 -7.19
CA PRO A 74 21.62 7.89 -8.60
C PRO A 74 22.87 7.14 -9.09
N VAL A 75 22.73 6.31 -10.12
CA VAL A 75 23.87 5.70 -10.81
C VAL A 75 24.23 6.62 -11.96
N LEU A 76 25.40 7.24 -11.90
CA LEU A 76 25.93 8.03 -13.00
C LEU A 76 26.45 7.07 -14.08
N THR A 77 25.71 6.96 -15.18
CA THR A 77 26.19 6.32 -16.41
C THR A 77 26.38 7.41 -17.45
N GLN A 78 27.64 7.68 -17.84
CA GLN A 78 27.99 8.54 -18.99
C GLN A 78 27.29 9.91 -19.02
N GLY A 79 27.31 10.66 -17.91
CA GLY A 79 26.81 12.05 -17.87
C GLY A 79 25.27 12.18 -17.91
N ARG A 80 24.52 11.09 -17.83
CA ARG A 80 23.06 11.08 -17.67
C ARG A 80 22.70 10.59 -16.26
N VAL A 81 21.78 11.27 -15.57
CA VAL A 81 21.19 10.74 -14.35
C VAL A 81 20.31 9.56 -14.75
N THR A 82 20.88 8.35 -14.72
CA THR A 82 20.11 7.11 -14.82
C THR A 82 19.74 6.71 -13.40
N ASN A 83 18.47 6.86 -13.04
CA ASN A 83 17.94 6.23 -11.84
C ASN A 83 17.58 4.78 -12.22
N PRO A 84 18.41 3.77 -11.87
CA PRO A 84 18.08 2.37 -12.16
C PRO A 84 16.63 1.96 -11.80
N PRO A 85 16.02 2.43 -10.68
CA PRO A 85 14.63 2.08 -10.40
C PRO A 85 13.59 2.74 -11.31
N LEU A 86 13.87 3.91 -11.91
CA LEU A 86 12.89 4.54 -12.80
C LEU A 86 12.85 3.82 -14.14
N HIS A 87 14.01 3.50 -14.70
CA HIS A 87 14.09 2.84 -16.01
C HIS A 87 13.43 1.47 -15.99
N ASP A 88 13.75 0.65 -14.99
CA ASP A 88 13.22 -0.71 -14.89
C ASP A 88 11.70 -0.70 -14.62
N GLU A 89 11.23 0.22 -13.77
CA GLU A 89 9.80 0.42 -13.53
C GLU A 89 9.08 0.93 -14.79
N SER A 90 9.69 1.86 -15.54
CA SER A 90 9.15 2.34 -16.81
C SER A 90 9.03 1.19 -17.82
N LEU A 91 10.07 0.35 -17.94
CA LEU A 91 10.05 -0.81 -18.82
C LEU A 91 8.96 -1.81 -18.41
N LYS A 92 8.77 -2.04 -17.11
CA LYS A 92 7.68 -2.88 -16.60
C LYS A 92 6.32 -2.32 -17.04
N LEU A 93 6.06 -1.04 -16.81
CA LEU A 93 4.81 -0.38 -17.21
C LEU A 93 4.59 -0.43 -18.73
N ILE A 94 5.64 -0.26 -19.52
CA ILE A 94 5.58 -0.40 -20.98
C ILE A 94 5.22 -1.84 -21.39
N LYS A 95 5.84 -2.84 -20.78
CA LYS A 95 5.51 -4.26 -21.05
C LYS A 95 4.07 -4.56 -20.66
N TYR A 96 3.58 -3.97 -19.57
CA TYR A 96 2.19 -4.14 -19.14
C TYR A 96 1.22 -3.54 -20.15
N PHE A 97 1.50 -2.32 -20.59
CA PHE A 97 0.74 -1.66 -21.64
C PHE A 97 0.70 -2.50 -22.92
N LEU A 98 1.85 -2.99 -23.39
CA LEU A 98 1.92 -3.83 -24.59
C LEU A 98 1.19 -5.17 -24.41
N ALA A 99 1.28 -5.79 -23.24
CA ALA A 99 0.54 -7.02 -22.93
C ALA A 99 -0.98 -6.79 -23.04
N SER A 100 -1.47 -5.64 -22.54
CA SER A 100 -2.89 -5.28 -22.63
C SER A 100 -3.39 -5.03 -24.05
N LEU A 101 -2.50 -4.64 -24.98
CA LEU A 101 -2.83 -4.43 -26.39
C LEU A 101 -2.74 -5.70 -27.24
N THR A 102 -1.91 -6.66 -26.82
CA THR A 102 -1.57 -7.85 -27.63
C THR A 102 -2.30 -9.10 -27.18
N LEU A 103 -2.92 -9.09 -26.00
CA LEU A 103 -3.73 -10.20 -25.49
C LEU A 103 -5.23 -9.87 -25.57
N PRO A 104 -6.07 -10.87 -25.89
CA PRO A 104 -7.51 -10.68 -25.84
C PRO A 104 -7.98 -10.58 -24.38
N GLU A 105 -8.97 -9.73 -24.12
CA GLU A 105 -9.49 -9.45 -22.77
C GLU A 105 -9.89 -10.71 -21.99
N LYS A 106 -10.49 -11.70 -22.66
CA LYS A 106 -10.86 -13.00 -22.08
C LYS A 106 -9.69 -13.79 -21.46
N ASP A 107 -8.45 -13.45 -21.81
CA ASP A 107 -7.24 -14.11 -21.33
C ASP A 107 -6.50 -13.27 -20.26
N LEU A 108 -7.03 -12.10 -19.87
CA LEU A 108 -6.46 -11.21 -18.84
C LEU A 108 -7.08 -11.48 -17.46
N TRP A 109 -6.80 -12.64 -16.88
CA TRP A 109 -7.28 -12.97 -15.53
C TRP A 109 -6.29 -13.86 -14.77
N VAL A 110 -6.40 -13.81 -13.44
CA VAL A 110 -5.76 -14.75 -12.51
C VAL A 110 -6.81 -15.30 -11.56
N ASN A 111 -6.59 -16.50 -11.06
CA ASN A 111 -7.39 -17.11 -10.03
C ASN A 111 -6.59 -17.18 -8.74
N LEU A 112 -7.16 -16.62 -7.67
CA LEU A 112 -6.53 -16.58 -6.35
C LEU A 112 -7.12 -17.64 -5.40
N SER A 113 -7.97 -18.54 -5.92
CA SER A 113 -8.53 -19.66 -5.16
C SER A 113 -7.42 -20.67 -4.83
N PRO A 114 -7.17 -20.97 -3.54
CA PRO A 114 -6.11 -21.90 -3.14
C PRO A 114 -6.42 -23.37 -3.44
N TYR A 115 -7.62 -23.68 -3.95
CA TYR A 115 -8.05 -25.06 -4.26
C TYR A 115 -7.98 -25.39 -5.76
N GLU A 116 -7.84 -24.37 -6.62
CA GLU A 116 -7.84 -24.52 -8.09
C GLU A 116 -6.42 -24.41 -8.67
N HIS A 117 -5.54 -25.30 -8.24
CA HIS A 117 -4.12 -25.33 -8.61
C HIS A 117 -3.87 -25.42 -10.13
N ASP A 118 -4.79 -26.03 -10.87
CA ASP A 118 -4.65 -26.22 -12.33
C ASP A 118 -5.22 -25.06 -13.15
N ARG A 119 -5.86 -24.08 -12.51
CA ARG A 119 -6.54 -22.95 -13.17
C ARG A 119 -6.15 -21.63 -12.52
N ILE A 120 -4.84 -21.36 -12.44
CA ILE A 120 -4.29 -20.16 -11.80
C ILE A 120 -4.22 -18.99 -12.80
N ILE A 121 -3.73 -19.22 -14.01
CA ILE A 121 -3.53 -18.18 -15.03
C ILE A 121 -3.54 -18.78 -16.44
N PRO A 122 -4.02 -18.08 -17.47
CA PRO A 122 -3.85 -18.49 -18.86
C PRO A 122 -2.38 -18.62 -19.26
N GLY A 123 -2.03 -19.69 -19.98
CA GLY A 123 -0.64 -20.02 -20.28
C GLY A 123 0.14 -18.96 -21.06
N VAL A 124 -0.52 -18.21 -21.96
CA VAL A 124 0.12 -17.10 -22.69
C VAL A 124 0.27 -15.88 -21.77
N PHE A 125 -0.75 -15.56 -20.97
CA PHE A 125 -0.71 -14.42 -20.07
C PHE A 125 0.38 -14.58 -19.00
N GLY A 126 0.55 -15.77 -18.43
CA GLY A 126 1.61 -16.09 -17.47
C GLY A 126 3.04 -16.02 -18.03
N GLN A 127 3.22 -15.95 -19.36
CA GLN A 127 4.53 -15.70 -19.97
C GLN A 127 4.86 -14.20 -20.06
N THR A 128 3.87 -13.32 -19.92
CA THR A 128 4.09 -11.87 -19.87
C THR A 128 4.59 -11.43 -18.51
N GLU A 129 5.25 -10.27 -18.43
CA GLU A 129 5.66 -9.70 -17.15
C GLU A 129 4.45 -9.36 -16.27
N MET A 130 3.38 -8.84 -16.87
CA MET A 130 2.13 -8.54 -16.16
C MET A 130 1.54 -9.79 -15.50
N GLY A 131 1.44 -10.90 -16.25
CA GLY A 131 0.86 -12.13 -15.73
C GLY A 131 1.69 -12.76 -14.60
N ARG A 132 3.02 -12.72 -14.69
CA ARG A 132 3.90 -13.23 -13.62
C ARG A 132 3.81 -12.41 -12.33
N ASP A 133 3.70 -11.09 -12.44
CA ASP A 133 3.62 -10.20 -11.28
C ASP A 133 2.24 -10.22 -10.59
N LEU A 134 1.21 -10.80 -11.23
CA LEU A 134 -0.13 -10.98 -10.66
C LEU A 134 -0.33 -12.34 -9.93
N LEU A 135 0.68 -13.22 -9.94
CA LEU A 135 0.70 -14.49 -9.21
C LEU A 135 1.23 -14.31 -7.78
#